data_AF-A0A0A7M5H2-F1
#
_entry.id   AF-A0A0A7M5H2-F1
#
_cell.length_a   1.000
_cell.length_b   1.000
_cell.length_c   1.000
_cell.angle_alpha   90.00
_cell.angle_beta   90.00
_cell.angle_gamma   90.00
#
_symmetry.space_group_name_H-M   'P 1'
#
loop_
_entity.id
_entity.type
_entity.pdbx_description
1 polymer ?
#
loop_
_entity_poly.entity_id
_entity_poly.type
_entity_poly.pdbx_seq_one_letter_code
_entity_poly.pdbx_strand_id
1 'polypeptide(L)'
;ACAPFRRLHLCHHNLEKMETTKITHKNDLLAEVCYAAKYGGESITRYHPQHKETNNESQLCTVLARSFADIGDIVRGRDLFRGNDKEKDQRKQLDKKLKEIFKNIYKELTTTNGSNGKKASEAQKRYRGDPDFLKLREDWWTANRHTVWEAITCKAVGGKYFRQTACSRNYQTGDKCRCAAGDVPTYFDYVPQYLRWFEEWA
;
A
#
# COMPACT_ATOMS: atom_id res chain seq x y z
N ALA A 1 -16.50 10.74 5.20
CA ALA A 1 -16.00 9.36 5.30
C ALA A 1 -15.54 9.13 6.73
N CYS A 2 -15.94 8.03 7.37
CA CYS A 2 -15.52 7.70 8.74
C CYS A 2 -14.30 6.78 8.67
N ALA A 3 -13.15 7.24 9.18
CA ALA A 3 -11.97 6.40 9.21
C ALA A 3 -12.14 5.30 10.27
N PRO A 4 -11.91 4.02 9.94
CA PRO A 4 -12.01 2.93 10.90
C PRO A 4 -10.84 2.97 11.90
N PHE A 5 -11.03 2.39 13.10
CA PHE A 5 -10.01 2.31 14.15
C PHE A 5 -8.68 1.72 13.65
N ARG A 6 -8.75 0.72 12.77
CA ARG A 6 -7.57 0.14 12.12
C ARG A 6 -6.77 1.17 11.30
N ARG A 7 -7.44 2.05 10.54
CA ARG A 7 -6.78 3.11 9.76
C ARG A 7 -6.17 4.17 10.66
N LEU A 8 -6.83 4.52 11.76
CA LEU A 8 -6.36 5.52 12.72
C LEU A 8 -4.98 5.16 13.30
N HIS A 9 -4.73 3.88 13.54
CA HIS A 9 -3.47 3.38 14.12
C HIS A 9 -2.58 2.66 13.09
N LEU A 10 -2.67 3.03 11.81
CA LEU A 10 -1.88 2.42 10.75
C LEU A 10 -0.37 2.68 10.97
N CYS A 11 0.44 1.62 10.95
CA CYS A 11 1.87 1.70 11.23
C CYS A 11 2.68 2.29 10.05
N HIS A 12 2.72 3.62 9.92
CA HIS A 12 3.45 4.31 8.84
C HIS A 12 4.44 5.39 9.32
N HIS A 13 4.80 5.40 10.61
CA HIS A 13 5.71 6.41 11.17
C HIS A 13 7.12 6.40 10.57
N ASN A 14 7.58 5.27 10.02
CA ASN A 14 8.85 5.22 9.31
C ASN A 14 8.80 6.10 8.05
N LEU A 15 7.67 6.10 7.32
CA LEU A 15 7.47 6.96 6.15
C LEU A 15 7.49 8.44 6.53
N GLU A 16 7.05 8.80 7.74
CA GLU A 16 7.12 10.19 8.21
C GLU A 16 8.56 10.61 8.54
N LYS A 17 9.43 9.65 8.92
CA LYS A 17 10.81 9.91 9.33
C LYS A 17 11.84 9.70 8.22
N MET A 18 11.44 9.14 7.09
CA MET A 18 12.35 8.88 5.97
C MET A 18 13.04 10.16 5.45
N GLU A 19 14.32 10.04 5.12
CA GLU A 19 15.13 11.12 4.55
C GLU A 19 15.01 11.12 3.02
N THR A 20 14.39 12.17 2.46
CA THR A 20 14.13 12.25 1.01
C THR A 20 15.38 12.38 0.16
N THR A 21 16.49 12.84 0.75
CA THR A 21 17.80 13.00 0.10
C THR A 21 18.55 11.69 -0.09
N LYS A 22 18.25 10.66 0.72
CA LYS A 22 18.85 9.32 0.62
C LYS A 22 18.04 8.34 -0.24
N ILE A 23 16.78 8.67 -0.52
CA ILE A 23 15.88 7.88 -1.38
C ILE A 23 16.06 8.38 -2.81
N THR A 24 17.12 7.92 -3.46
CA THR A 24 17.43 8.27 -4.85
C THR A 24 17.00 7.20 -5.83
N HIS A 25 16.72 5.97 -5.36
CA HIS A 25 16.32 4.85 -6.21
C HIS A 25 14.94 4.30 -5.88
N LYS A 26 14.27 3.75 -6.91
CA LYS A 26 12.96 3.09 -6.78
C LYS A 26 12.88 2.02 -5.68
N ASN A 27 14.00 1.38 -5.35
CA ASN A 27 14.08 0.29 -4.38
C ASN A 27 14.04 0.81 -2.94
N ASP A 28 14.48 2.04 -2.69
CA ASP A 28 14.55 2.62 -1.34
C ASP A 28 13.14 2.91 -0.82
N LEU A 29 12.27 3.48 -1.66
CA LEU A 29 10.86 3.67 -1.32
C LEU A 29 10.15 2.33 -1.09
N LEU A 30 10.47 1.31 -1.90
CA LEU A 30 9.87 -0.01 -1.73
C LEU A 30 10.24 -0.62 -0.37
N ALA A 31 11.50 -0.49 0.03
CA ALA A 31 11.96 -0.98 1.34
C ALA A 31 11.19 -0.32 2.49
N GLU A 32 11.03 1.00 2.46
CA GLU A 32 10.28 1.74 3.49
C GLU A 32 8.78 1.37 3.52
N VAL A 33 8.15 1.20 2.36
CA VAL A 33 6.74 0.78 2.28
C VAL A 33 6.59 -0.67 2.76
N CYS A 34 7.49 -1.57 2.39
CA CYS A 34 7.51 -2.95 2.88
C CYS A 34 7.78 -3.02 4.38
N TYR A 35 8.61 -2.12 4.93
CA TYR A 35 8.84 -2.03 6.36
C TYR A 35 7.54 -1.66 7.10
N ALA A 36 6.85 -0.60 6.65
CA ALA A 36 5.55 -0.20 7.19
C ALA A 36 4.52 -1.35 7.11
N ALA A 37 4.45 -2.00 5.94
CA ALA A 37 3.56 -3.13 5.69
C ALA A 37 3.84 -4.31 6.63
N LYS A 38 5.11 -4.71 6.78
CA LYS A 38 5.52 -5.80 7.67
C LYS A 38 5.10 -5.56 9.11
N TYR A 39 5.42 -4.39 9.66
CA TYR A 39 5.09 -4.06 11.06
C TYR A 39 3.58 -3.92 11.28
N GLY A 40 2.86 -3.30 10.34
CA GLY A 40 1.41 -3.22 10.38
C GLY A 40 0.75 -4.60 10.32
N GLY A 41 1.23 -5.47 9.44
CA GLY A 41 0.76 -6.84 9.29
C GLY A 41 1.03 -7.72 10.52
N GLU A 42 2.21 -7.58 11.12
CA GLU A 42 2.55 -8.27 12.36
C GLU A 42 1.66 -7.83 13.53
N SER A 43 1.44 -6.52 13.68
CA SER A 43 0.54 -5.97 14.70
C SER A 43 -0.87 -6.52 14.55
N ILE A 44 -1.43 -6.46 13.33
CA ILE A 44 -2.77 -7.01 13.03
C ILE A 44 -2.81 -8.49 13.36
N THR A 45 -1.83 -9.27 12.91
CA THR A 45 -1.82 -10.72 13.16
C THR A 45 -1.77 -11.05 14.65
N ARG A 46 -0.99 -10.29 15.43
CA ARG A 46 -0.84 -10.51 16.87
C ARG A 46 -2.13 -10.26 17.65
N TYR A 47 -2.87 -9.20 17.31
CA TYR A 47 -4.07 -8.79 18.05
C TYR A 47 -5.38 -9.31 17.44
N HIS A 48 -5.36 -9.87 16.22
CA HIS A 48 -6.56 -10.40 15.56
C HIS A 48 -7.31 -11.47 16.36
N PRO A 49 -6.65 -12.44 17.06
CA PRO A 49 -7.37 -13.44 17.86
C PRO A 49 -8.28 -12.81 18.92
N GLN A 50 -7.83 -11.78 19.63
CA GLN A 50 -8.62 -11.06 20.65
C GLN A 50 -9.80 -10.34 20.01
N HIS A 51 -9.60 -9.73 18.85
CA HIS A 51 -10.69 -9.11 18.09
C HIS A 51 -11.70 -10.14 17.59
N LYS A 52 -11.25 -11.37 17.30
CA LYS A 52 -12.14 -12.44 16.82
C LYS A 52 -13.09 -12.94 17.90
N GLU A 53 -12.69 -12.90 19.17
CA GLU A 53 -13.56 -13.27 20.30
C GLU A 53 -14.79 -12.35 20.43
N THR A 54 -14.65 -11.07 20.08
CA THR A 54 -15.74 -10.09 20.09
C THR A 54 -16.41 -9.92 18.73
N ASN A 55 -15.74 -10.30 17.64
CA ASN A 55 -16.25 -10.26 16.29
C ASN A 55 -15.90 -11.56 15.53
N ASN A 56 -16.76 -12.55 15.67
CA ASN A 56 -16.56 -13.91 15.13
C ASN A 56 -16.44 -13.96 13.60
N GLU A 57 -17.05 -13.00 12.90
CA GLU A 57 -17.02 -12.91 11.43
C GLU A 57 -15.72 -12.30 10.90
N SER A 58 -14.90 -11.70 11.79
CA SER A 58 -13.63 -11.08 11.41
C SER A 58 -12.64 -12.11 10.85
N GLN A 59 -12.24 -11.89 9.60
CA GLN A 59 -11.26 -12.71 8.90
C GLN A 59 -9.92 -11.98 8.77
N LEU A 60 -8.84 -12.60 9.27
CA LEU A 60 -7.50 -12.01 9.29
C LEU A 60 -7.06 -11.50 7.92
N CYS A 61 -7.21 -12.30 6.86
CA CYS A 61 -6.82 -11.93 5.51
C CYS A 61 -7.60 -10.71 4.97
N THR A 62 -8.86 -10.57 5.37
CA THR A 62 -9.68 -9.42 5.00
C THR A 62 -9.20 -8.15 5.69
N VAL A 63 -8.88 -8.23 6.97
CA VAL A 63 -8.30 -7.09 7.73
C VAL A 63 -6.94 -6.67 7.15
N LEU A 64 -6.08 -7.64 6.80
CA LEU A 64 -4.81 -7.37 6.14
C LEU A 64 -5.02 -6.72 4.75
N ALA A 65 -6.00 -7.17 3.97
CA ALA A 65 -6.37 -6.57 2.69
C ALA A 65 -6.83 -5.12 2.82
N ARG A 66 -7.61 -4.78 3.86
CA ARG A 66 -8.03 -3.40 4.14
C ARG A 66 -6.82 -2.51 4.46
N SER A 67 -5.90 -2.97 5.30
CA SER A 67 -4.65 -2.24 5.61
C SER A 67 -3.73 -2.09 4.41
N PHE A 68 -3.60 -3.13 3.58
CA PHE A 68 -2.87 -3.07 2.33
C PHE A 68 -3.40 -1.98 1.39
N ALA A 69 -4.72 -1.89 1.25
CA ALA A 69 -5.36 -0.88 0.41
C ALA A 69 -5.15 0.55 0.95
N ASP A 70 -5.18 0.74 2.27
CA ASP A 70 -4.91 2.05 2.89
C ASP A 70 -3.45 2.49 2.73
N ILE A 71 -2.48 1.56 2.86
CA ILE A 71 -1.07 1.83 2.53
C ILE A 71 -0.94 2.26 1.06
N GLY A 72 -1.63 1.56 0.15
CA GLY A 72 -1.68 1.91 -1.26
C GLY A 72 -2.23 3.31 -1.51
N ASP A 73 -3.29 3.71 -0.82
CA ASP A 73 -3.85 5.06 -0.96
C ASP A 73 -2.95 6.15 -0.41
N ILE A 74 -2.18 5.88 0.66
CA ILE A 74 -1.15 6.82 1.16
C ILE A 74 -0.08 7.03 0.10
N VAL A 75 0.50 5.95 -0.44
CA VAL A 75 1.55 6.02 -1.47
C VAL A 75 1.06 6.75 -2.72
N ARG A 76 -0.20 6.49 -3.12
CA ARG A 76 -0.82 7.08 -4.31
C ARG A 76 -1.34 8.50 -4.12
N GLY A 77 -1.35 9.02 -2.89
CA GLY A 77 -1.90 10.35 -2.58
C GLY A 77 -3.42 10.42 -2.66
N ARG A 78 -4.11 9.28 -2.47
CA ARG A 78 -5.59 9.16 -2.49
C ARG A 78 -6.23 9.02 -1.12
N ASP A 79 -5.42 8.91 -0.07
CA ASP A 79 -5.90 8.71 1.28
C ASP A 79 -6.74 9.91 1.78
N LEU A 80 -7.96 9.61 2.22
CA LEU A 80 -8.99 10.54 2.68
C LEU A 80 -8.89 10.86 4.17
N PHE A 81 -7.95 10.25 4.90
CA PHE A 81 -7.85 10.41 6.34
C PHE A 81 -7.47 11.85 6.68
N ARG A 82 -8.35 12.56 7.40
CA ARG A 82 -8.15 13.97 7.75
C ARG A 82 -7.51 14.17 9.13
N GLY A 83 -7.85 13.32 10.09
CA GLY A 83 -7.32 13.36 11.46
C GLY A 83 -7.61 14.66 12.21
N ASN A 84 -7.00 14.80 13.38
CA ASN A 84 -6.88 16.06 14.11
C ASN A 84 -5.80 16.98 13.48
N ASP A 85 -5.60 18.18 14.02
CA ASP A 85 -4.65 19.15 13.46
C ASP A 85 -3.20 18.63 13.39
N LYS A 86 -2.76 17.87 14.40
CA LYS A 86 -1.42 17.27 14.44
C LYS A 86 -1.24 16.22 13.34
N GLU A 87 -2.21 15.32 13.20
CA GLU A 87 -2.23 14.27 12.17
C GLU A 87 -2.30 14.87 10.77
N LYS A 88 -3.08 15.95 10.62
CA LYS A 88 -3.18 16.71 9.36
C LYS A 88 -1.84 17.29 8.94
N ASP A 89 -1.05 17.82 9.87
CA ASP A 89 0.26 18.38 9.56
C ASP A 89 1.30 17.29 9.27
N GLN A 90 1.28 16.17 10.01
CA GLN A 90 2.11 14.99 9.70
C GLN A 90 1.81 14.44 8.30
N ARG A 91 0.53 14.34 7.92
CA ARG A 91 0.12 13.90 6.58
C ARG A 91 0.63 14.86 5.50
N LYS A 92 0.54 16.18 5.70
CA LYS A 92 1.09 17.15 4.74
C LYS A 92 2.60 16.98 4.58
N GLN A 93 3.33 16.72 5.67
CA GLN A 93 4.76 16.47 5.61
C GLN A 93 5.06 15.17 4.84
N LEU A 94 4.34 14.09 5.13
CA LEU A 94 4.46 12.83 4.41
C LEU A 94 4.16 12.98 2.91
N ASP A 95 3.08 13.66 2.55
CA ASP A 95 2.71 13.90 1.15
C ASP A 95 3.80 14.70 0.42
N LYS A 96 4.34 15.76 1.05
CA LYS A 96 5.49 16.52 0.51
C LYS A 96 6.70 15.61 0.29
N LYS A 97 7.04 14.75 1.25
CA LYS A 97 8.17 13.82 1.13
C LYS A 97 7.95 12.83 -0.02
N LEU A 98 6.77 12.26 -0.14
CA LEU A 98 6.42 11.38 -1.27
C LEU A 98 6.53 12.14 -2.60
N LYS A 99 6.12 13.42 -2.68
CA LYS A 99 6.23 14.23 -3.91
C LYS A 99 7.69 14.42 -4.30
N GLU A 100 8.56 14.70 -3.33
CA GLU A 100 10.01 14.80 -3.54
C GLU A 100 10.62 13.47 -4.01
N ILE A 101 10.25 12.36 -3.39
CA ILE A 101 10.73 11.03 -3.78
C ILE A 101 10.30 10.69 -5.21
N PHE A 102 9.02 10.88 -5.54
CA PHE A 102 8.52 10.60 -6.89
C PHE A 102 9.10 11.55 -7.95
N LYS A 103 9.44 12.79 -7.57
CA LYS A 103 10.22 13.69 -8.42
C LYS A 103 11.62 13.13 -8.71
N ASN A 104 12.30 12.58 -7.70
CA ASN A 104 13.61 11.96 -7.86
C ASN A 104 13.54 10.71 -8.75
N ILE A 105 12.55 9.83 -8.51
CA ILE A 105 12.29 8.65 -9.34
C ILE A 105 12.00 9.06 -10.79
N TYR A 106 11.15 10.08 -11.01
CA TYR A 106 10.87 10.58 -12.36
C TYR A 106 12.13 11.12 -13.05
N LYS A 107 12.97 11.87 -12.31
CA LYS A 107 14.26 12.35 -12.84
C LYS A 107 15.13 11.16 -13.26
N GLU A 108 15.33 10.18 -12.37
CA GLU A 108 16.10 8.97 -12.68
C GLU A 108 15.55 8.25 -13.93
N LEU A 109 14.24 8.04 -14.02
CA LEU A 109 13.59 7.38 -15.17
C LEU A 109 13.78 8.12 -16.49
N THR A 110 13.92 9.46 -16.44
CA THR A 110 14.05 10.31 -17.63
C THR A 110 15.49 10.68 -17.96
N THR A 111 16.43 10.50 -17.03
CA THR A 111 17.87 10.69 -17.27
C THR A 111 18.60 9.38 -17.58
N THR A 112 18.11 8.24 -17.08
CA THR A 112 18.74 6.94 -17.32
C THR A 112 18.37 6.42 -18.71
N ASN A 113 19.30 6.56 -19.66
CA ASN A 113 19.19 5.96 -20.97
C ASN A 113 19.35 4.44 -20.87
N GLY A 114 18.24 3.71 -20.75
CA GLY A 114 18.23 2.28 -21.07
C GLY A 114 18.55 2.03 -22.55
N SER A 115 18.71 0.76 -22.95
CA SER A 115 19.03 0.30 -24.32
C SER A 115 18.33 1.16 -25.39
N ASN A 116 19.10 2.09 -25.98
CA ASN A 116 18.73 3.00 -27.08
C ASN A 116 17.86 4.24 -26.74
N GLY A 117 17.78 4.72 -25.49
CA GLY A 117 17.12 6.00 -25.14
C GLY A 117 15.57 6.01 -25.23
N LYS A 118 14.96 4.94 -25.75
CA LYS A 118 13.50 4.79 -25.88
C LYS A 118 12.76 4.87 -24.54
N LYS A 119 13.29 4.25 -23.48
CA LYS A 119 12.64 4.21 -22.16
C LYS A 119 12.48 5.59 -21.52
N ALA A 120 13.49 6.46 -21.65
CA ALA A 120 13.44 7.82 -21.14
C ALA A 120 12.39 8.66 -21.90
N SER A 121 12.34 8.52 -23.23
CA SER A 121 11.33 9.20 -24.07
C SER A 121 9.90 8.75 -23.76
N GLU A 122 9.68 7.45 -23.55
CA GLU A 122 8.37 6.89 -23.16
C GLU A 122 7.93 7.37 -21.78
N ALA A 123 8.83 7.37 -20.79
CA ALA A 123 8.55 7.88 -19.45
C ALA A 123 8.20 9.37 -19.48
N GLN A 124 8.95 10.19 -20.23
CA GLN A 124 8.61 11.59 -20.46
C GLN A 124 7.22 11.71 -21.10
N LYS A 125 6.93 10.98 -22.18
CA LYS A 125 5.61 11.06 -22.84
C LYS A 125 4.45 10.67 -21.91
N ARG A 126 4.61 9.64 -21.08
CA ARG A 126 3.56 9.13 -20.19
C ARG A 126 3.28 10.05 -19.00
N TYR A 127 4.33 10.59 -18.38
CA TYR A 127 4.23 11.34 -17.12
C TYR A 127 4.44 12.86 -17.28
N ARG A 128 4.66 13.37 -18.49
CA ARG A 128 4.78 14.82 -18.74
C ARG A 128 3.50 15.53 -18.33
N GLY A 129 3.65 16.58 -17.52
CA GLY A 129 2.54 17.38 -17.03
C GLY A 129 1.65 16.66 -16.02
N ASP A 130 2.15 15.61 -15.36
CA ASP A 130 1.46 14.92 -14.26
C ASP A 130 1.73 15.66 -12.93
N PRO A 131 0.80 16.52 -12.46
CA PRO A 131 0.98 17.22 -11.19
C PRO A 131 1.10 16.20 -10.07
N ASP A 132 1.99 16.44 -9.11
CA ASP A 132 2.23 15.56 -7.95
C ASP A 132 2.62 14.10 -8.29
N PHE A 133 2.92 13.80 -9.55
CA PHE A 133 3.32 12.48 -10.04
C PHE A 133 2.26 11.39 -9.83
N LEU A 134 0.96 11.74 -9.86
CA LEU A 134 -0.12 10.81 -9.53
C LEU A 134 -0.14 9.58 -10.44
N LYS A 135 0.06 9.72 -11.76
CA LYS A 135 0.14 8.57 -12.68
C LYS A 135 1.34 7.69 -12.37
N LEU A 136 2.50 8.30 -12.11
CA LEU A 136 3.71 7.56 -11.74
C LEU A 136 3.52 6.80 -10.42
N ARG A 137 2.81 7.39 -9.45
CA ARG A 137 2.47 6.74 -8.18
C ARG A 137 1.54 5.54 -8.38
N GLU A 138 0.53 5.64 -9.23
CA GLU A 138 -0.36 4.52 -9.59
C GLU A 138 0.41 3.35 -10.22
N ASP A 139 1.28 3.67 -11.19
CA ASP A 139 2.08 2.68 -11.90
C ASP A 139 3.11 2.04 -10.95
N TRP A 140 3.73 2.84 -10.07
CA TRP A 140 4.64 2.34 -9.05
C TRP A 140 3.92 1.40 -8.07
N TRP A 141 2.73 1.76 -7.58
CA TRP A 141 1.97 0.87 -6.71
C TRP A 141 1.64 -0.43 -7.44
N THR A 142 1.09 -0.34 -8.66
CA THR A 142 0.73 -1.52 -9.47
C THR A 142 1.93 -2.45 -9.70
N ALA A 143 3.11 -1.89 -9.96
CA ALA A 143 4.34 -2.66 -10.16
C ALA A 143 4.83 -3.37 -8.87
N ASN A 144 4.65 -2.77 -7.69
CA ASN A 144 5.25 -3.23 -6.44
C ASN A 144 4.26 -3.85 -5.45
N ARG A 145 2.95 -3.76 -5.69
CA ARG A 145 1.89 -4.20 -4.78
C ARG A 145 2.02 -5.67 -4.37
N HIS A 146 2.57 -6.51 -5.23
CA HIS A 146 2.82 -7.93 -4.92
C HIS A 146 3.86 -8.10 -3.81
N THR A 147 4.96 -7.35 -3.84
CA THR A 147 5.99 -7.35 -2.79
C THR A 147 5.46 -6.76 -1.49
N VAL A 148 4.65 -5.70 -1.58
CA VAL A 148 4.02 -5.09 -0.38
C VAL A 148 3.01 -6.06 0.25
N TRP A 149 2.25 -6.80 -0.56
CA TRP A 149 1.36 -7.87 -0.07
C TRP A 149 2.16 -8.98 0.61
N GLU A 150 3.32 -9.33 0.05
CA GLU A 150 4.22 -10.28 0.68
C GLU A 150 4.67 -9.79 2.07
N ALA A 151 5.09 -8.53 2.17
CA ALA A 151 5.53 -7.94 3.44
C ALA A 151 4.42 -7.92 4.50
N ILE A 152 3.22 -7.42 4.17
CA ILE A 152 2.11 -7.32 5.14
C ILE A 152 1.61 -8.69 5.62
N THR A 153 1.74 -9.72 4.81
CA THR A 153 1.29 -11.07 5.16
C THR A 153 2.37 -11.94 5.78
N CYS A 154 3.62 -11.46 5.92
CA CYS A 154 4.76 -12.34 6.21
C CYS A 154 4.66 -13.08 7.56
N LYS A 155 3.89 -12.54 8.52
CA LYS A 155 3.65 -13.11 9.85
C LYS A 155 2.27 -13.74 10.00
N ALA A 156 1.38 -13.63 9.01
CA ALA A 156 0.04 -14.20 9.08
C ALA A 156 0.12 -15.74 9.21
N VAL A 157 -0.71 -16.33 10.09
CA VAL A 157 -0.76 -17.78 10.29
C VAL A 157 -2.04 -18.32 9.67
N GLY A 158 -1.90 -19.21 8.68
CA GLY A 158 -3.02 -19.69 7.88
C GLY A 158 -3.62 -18.60 6.99
N GLY A 159 -4.87 -18.79 6.59
CA GLY A 159 -5.69 -17.70 6.07
C GLY A 159 -6.45 -18.01 4.79
N LYS A 160 -7.77 -18.13 4.91
CA LYS A 160 -8.70 -18.00 3.78
C LYS A 160 -9.13 -16.54 3.67
N TYR A 161 -8.93 -15.95 2.51
CA TYR A 161 -9.58 -14.70 2.15
C TYR A 161 -11.07 -14.94 1.92
N PHE A 162 -11.92 -13.94 2.20
CA PHE A 162 -13.37 -14.13 2.16
C PHE A 162 -13.86 -14.58 0.78
N ARG A 163 -13.24 -14.06 -0.29
CA ARG A 163 -13.50 -14.49 -1.67
C ARG A 163 -12.85 -15.84 -1.92
N GLN A 164 -13.66 -16.90 -1.99
CA GLN A 164 -13.16 -18.28 -2.12
C GLN A 164 -12.48 -18.56 -3.47
N THR A 165 -12.73 -17.74 -4.49
CA THR A 165 -12.12 -17.82 -5.83
C THR A 165 -11.09 -16.73 -6.06
N ALA A 166 -10.44 -16.26 -5.00
CA ALA A 166 -9.55 -15.10 -5.06
C ALA A 166 -8.24 -15.32 -5.81
N CYS A 167 -7.83 -16.57 -5.97
CA CYS A 167 -6.62 -16.94 -6.68
C CYS A 167 -6.92 -17.43 -8.10
N SER A 168 -5.91 -17.38 -8.96
CA SER A 168 -5.94 -17.95 -10.30
C SER A 168 -6.57 -19.34 -10.32
N ARG A 169 -7.34 -19.65 -11.38
CA ARG A 169 -8.11 -20.91 -11.52
C ARG A 169 -9.15 -21.16 -10.41
N ASN A 170 -9.69 -20.10 -9.81
CA ASN A 170 -10.74 -20.15 -8.79
C ASN A 170 -10.31 -20.85 -7.48
N TYR A 171 -9.02 -20.81 -7.15
CA TYR A 171 -8.53 -21.33 -5.88
C TYR A 171 -8.72 -20.35 -4.72
N GLN A 172 -8.77 -20.90 -3.50
CA GLN A 172 -8.71 -20.15 -2.25
C GLN A 172 -7.26 -19.73 -1.96
N THR A 173 -7.08 -18.73 -1.08
CA THR A 173 -5.76 -18.46 -0.51
C THR A 173 -5.32 -19.59 0.41
N GLY A 174 -4.02 -19.87 0.40
CA GLY A 174 -3.36 -20.80 1.30
C GLY A 174 -2.77 -20.10 2.51
N ASP A 175 -1.65 -20.63 2.99
CA ASP A 175 -0.92 -20.04 4.12
C ASP A 175 -0.52 -18.58 3.87
N LYS A 176 -0.42 -17.81 4.95
CA LYS A 176 -0.11 -16.38 4.94
C LYS A 176 -1.05 -15.56 4.05
N CYS A 177 -2.31 -15.97 3.87
CA CYS A 177 -3.24 -15.25 2.99
C CYS A 177 -2.73 -15.06 1.56
N ARG A 178 -1.95 -16.01 1.01
CA ARG A 178 -1.35 -15.88 -0.33
C ARG A 178 -1.93 -16.88 -1.33
N CYS A 179 -1.89 -16.51 -2.59
CA CYS A 179 -2.08 -17.45 -3.69
C CYS A 179 -0.78 -18.20 -3.98
N ALA A 180 -0.87 -19.47 -4.36
CA ALA A 180 0.31 -20.29 -4.69
C ALA A 180 1.15 -19.70 -5.84
N ALA A 181 0.50 -19.01 -6.78
CA ALA A 181 1.16 -18.34 -7.91
C ALA A 181 1.82 -17.00 -7.53
N GLY A 182 1.74 -16.55 -6.28
CA GLY A 182 2.23 -15.24 -5.84
C GLY A 182 1.27 -14.08 -6.13
N ASP A 183 0.11 -14.35 -6.71
CA ASP A 183 -0.93 -13.35 -6.96
C ASP A 183 -1.41 -12.70 -5.64
N VAL A 184 -1.67 -11.39 -5.69
CA VAL A 184 -2.36 -10.68 -4.61
C VAL A 184 -3.86 -11.03 -4.70
N PRO A 185 -4.44 -11.69 -3.68
CA PRO A 185 -5.81 -12.21 -3.75
C PRO A 185 -6.90 -11.14 -3.65
N THR A 186 -6.52 -9.88 -3.37
CA THR A 186 -7.43 -8.76 -3.17
C THR A 186 -7.27 -7.71 -4.26
N TYR A 187 -8.37 -6.98 -4.52
CA TYR A 187 -8.42 -5.77 -5.34
C TYR A 187 -8.93 -4.57 -4.56
N PHE A 188 -8.93 -4.65 -3.22
CA PHE A 188 -9.38 -3.54 -2.36
C PHE A 188 -8.59 -2.25 -2.64
N ASP A 189 -7.30 -2.34 -2.97
CA ASP A 189 -6.51 -1.19 -3.39
C ASP A 189 -7.02 -0.52 -4.69
N TYR A 190 -7.91 -1.14 -5.46
CA TYR A 190 -8.56 -0.52 -6.62
C TYR A 190 -10.03 -0.13 -6.36
N VAL A 191 -10.55 -0.34 -5.14
CA VAL A 191 -11.87 0.12 -4.71
C VAL A 191 -11.73 1.49 -4.03
N PRO A 192 -12.58 2.49 -4.31
CA PRO A 192 -12.55 3.79 -3.64
C PRO A 192 -12.55 3.68 -2.11
N GLN A 193 -11.66 4.42 -1.42
CA GLN A 193 -11.46 4.30 0.03
C GLN A 193 -12.74 4.50 0.85
N TYR A 194 -13.60 5.44 0.43
CA TYR A 194 -14.89 5.67 1.08
C TYR A 194 -15.74 4.39 1.14
N LEU A 195 -15.83 3.63 0.05
CA LEU A 195 -16.62 2.40 0.00
C LEU A 195 -16.01 1.30 0.87
N ARG A 196 -14.68 1.22 0.93
CA ARG A 196 -13.99 0.23 1.78
C ARG A 196 -14.20 0.52 3.26
N TRP A 197 -14.09 1.78 3.66
CA TRP A 197 -14.37 2.16 5.03
C TRP A 197 -15.84 1.97 5.36
N PHE A 198 -16.76 2.29 4.44
CA PHE A 198 -18.18 2.06 4.68
C PHE A 198 -18.50 0.58 4.89
N GLU A 199 -17.92 -0.32 4.09
CA GLU A 199 -18.04 -1.77 4.28
C GLU A 199 -17.37 -2.27 5.57
N GLU A 200 -16.27 -1.65 6.03
CA GLU A 200 -15.63 -2.00 7.30
C GLU A 200 -16.45 -1.56 8.53
N TRP A 201 -17.32 -0.57 8.38
CA TRP A 201 -18.21 -0.07 9.43
C TRP A 201 -19.55 -0.82 9.51
N ALA A 202 -19.98 -1.46 8.42
CA ALA A 202 -21.22 -2.23 8.34
C ALA A 202 -21.12 -3.54 9.11
#